data_AF-A0A2V2VRW6-F1
#
_entry.id   AF-A0A2V2VRW6-F1
#
_cell.length_a   1.000
_cell.length_b   1.000
_cell.length_c   1.000
_cell.angle_alpha   90.00
_cell.angle_beta   90.00
_cell.angle_gamma   90.00
#
_symmetry.space_group_name_H-M   'P 1'
#
loop_
_entity.id
_entity.type
_entity.pdbx_description
1 polymer ?
#
loop_
_entity_poly.entity_id
_entity_poly.type
_entity_poly.pdbx_seq_one_letter_code
_entity_poly.pdbx_strand_id
1 'polypeptide(L)'
;MKVSSFISQLRPGWFHLTVHAKPGARSSSLACHPAVTDAAIEVRVGAPPVEGKANAELVEFMQMLLEQELARVRAAQQHTPLESNGAVMNCVYGGHSKKDKRKNKPNTKMECPVNYPEKVRVSLVSGASARHKTLEVAFPGTQEELISVLQSAYVS
;
A
#
# COMPACT_ATOMS: atom_id res chain seq x y z
N MET A 1 -0.39 10.64 27.08
CA MET A 1 -0.45 11.47 25.86
C MET A 1 -0.80 10.54 24.70
N LYS A 2 -1.90 10.78 23.97
CA LYS A 2 -2.29 9.93 22.85
C LYS A 2 -1.37 10.28 21.69
N VAL A 3 -0.44 9.40 21.34
CA VAL A 3 0.36 9.57 20.13
C VAL A 3 -0.60 9.54 18.95
N SER A 4 -0.73 10.65 18.23
CA SER A 4 -1.47 10.69 16.98
C SER A 4 -0.64 9.96 15.94
N SER A 5 -1.18 8.90 15.36
CA SER A 5 -0.56 8.23 14.22
C SER A 5 -1.56 8.21 13.08
N PHE A 6 -1.10 8.59 11.89
CA PHE A 6 -1.92 8.61 10.68
C PHE A 6 -2.31 7.20 10.25
N ILE A 7 -1.58 6.17 10.69
CA ILE A 7 -1.79 4.77 10.33
C ILE A 7 -2.29 3.96 11.51
N SER A 8 -3.22 3.05 11.26
CA SER A 8 -3.69 2.08 12.26
C SER A 8 -3.93 0.74 11.59
N GLN A 9 -3.31 -0.32 12.09
CA GLN A 9 -3.55 -1.68 11.61
C GLN A 9 -4.89 -2.22 12.11
N LEU A 10 -5.75 -2.64 11.20
CA LEU A 10 -7.03 -3.30 11.51
C LEU A 10 -6.83 -4.79 11.71
N ARG A 11 -6.16 -5.40 10.74
CA ARG A 11 -5.81 -6.81 10.66
C ARG A 11 -4.58 -6.93 9.76
N PRO A 12 -3.90 -8.08 9.72
CA PRO A 12 -2.76 -8.23 8.83
C PRO A 12 -3.10 -7.93 7.37
N GLY A 13 -2.33 -7.04 6.75
CA GLY A 13 -2.54 -6.57 5.39
C GLY A 13 -3.69 -5.58 5.21
N TRP A 14 -4.33 -5.09 6.28
CA TRP A 14 -5.38 -4.07 6.20
C TRP A 14 -5.12 -2.94 7.19
N PHE A 15 -5.11 -1.72 6.68
CA PHE A 15 -4.71 -0.54 7.42
C PHE A 15 -5.71 0.60 7.19
N HIS A 16 -5.95 1.38 8.23
CA HIS A 16 -6.57 2.69 8.10
C HIS A 16 -5.48 3.76 7.97
N LEU A 17 -5.61 4.60 6.96
CA LEU A 17 -4.83 5.82 6.78
C LEU A 17 -5.72 7.04 6.97
N THR A 18 -5.25 7.96 7.82
CA THR A 18 -5.84 9.28 7.98
C THR A 18 -5.17 10.22 7.00
N VAL A 19 -5.94 10.83 6.10
CA VAL A 19 -5.44 11.65 5.00
C VAL A 19 -6.11 13.02 5.01
N HIS A 20 -5.31 14.07 4.94
CA HIS A 20 -5.75 15.44 4.74
C HIS A 20 -5.57 15.83 3.27
N ALA A 21 -6.66 15.82 2.51
CA ALA A 21 -6.64 16.15 1.09
C ALA A 21 -6.77 17.67 0.85
N LYS A 22 -5.91 18.21 0.00
CA LYS A 22 -5.87 19.61 -0.45
C LYS A 22 -6.27 19.67 -1.94
N PRO A 23 -7.57 19.81 -2.26
CA PRO A 23 -8.09 19.77 -3.63
C PRO A 23 -7.79 21.05 -4.41
N GLY A 24 -7.94 20.98 -5.74
CA GLY A 24 -7.68 22.11 -6.65
C GLY A 24 -6.20 22.43 -6.85
N ALA A 25 -5.32 21.45 -6.64
CA ALA A 25 -3.90 21.59 -6.94
C ALA A 25 -3.63 21.51 -8.45
N ARG A 26 -2.40 21.86 -8.87
CA ARG A 26 -1.99 21.68 -10.27
C ARG A 26 -1.87 20.21 -10.68
N SER A 27 -1.51 19.34 -9.72
CA SER A 27 -1.32 17.90 -9.90
C SER A 27 -1.48 17.20 -8.55
N SER A 28 -1.81 15.91 -8.58
CA SER A 28 -1.96 15.09 -7.37
C SER A 28 -0.61 14.55 -6.90
N SER A 29 -0.27 14.79 -5.63
CA SER A 29 1.01 14.41 -5.06
C SER A 29 0.98 14.42 -3.52
N LEU A 30 1.93 13.76 -2.88
CA LEU A 30 2.17 13.92 -1.45
C LEU A 30 2.65 15.35 -1.16
N ALA A 31 2.05 16.01 -0.18
CA ALA A 31 2.37 17.40 0.14
C ALA A 31 3.58 17.54 1.10
N CYS A 32 3.85 16.51 1.90
CA CYS A 32 4.95 16.44 2.87
C CYS A 32 5.47 15.01 3.00
N HIS A 33 6.66 14.87 3.60
CA HIS A 33 7.21 13.57 3.94
C HIS A 33 6.37 12.94 5.07
N PRO A 34 5.77 11.75 4.88
CA PRO A 34 4.92 11.14 5.89
C PRO A 34 5.75 10.60 7.06
N ALA A 35 5.51 11.13 8.28
CA ALA A 35 6.11 10.62 9.52
C ALA A 35 5.06 9.92 10.38
N VAL A 36 5.41 8.78 10.99
CA VAL A 36 4.47 7.94 11.76
C VAL A 36 3.81 8.68 12.94
N THR A 37 4.45 9.76 13.41
CA THR A 37 3.98 10.66 14.46
C THR A 37 2.97 11.71 13.99
N ASP A 38 2.77 11.84 12.68
CA ASP A 38 1.79 12.77 12.12
C ASP A 38 0.37 12.26 12.37
N ALA A 39 -0.57 13.20 12.57
CA ALA A 39 -1.97 12.86 12.70
C ALA A 39 -2.63 12.48 11.37
N ALA A 40 -2.11 12.95 10.24
CA ALA A 40 -2.62 12.68 8.90
C ALA A 40 -1.54 12.84 7.84
N ILE A 41 -1.64 12.07 6.75
CA ILE A 41 -0.84 12.27 5.54
C ILE A 41 -1.44 13.45 4.77
N GLU A 42 -0.62 14.42 4.38
CA GLU A 42 -1.10 15.52 3.53
C GLU A 42 -0.96 15.18 2.04
N VAL A 43 -2.06 15.30 1.29
CA VAL A 43 -2.11 14.95 -0.13
C VAL A 43 -2.70 16.12 -0.92
N ARG A 44 -1.99 16.57 -1.95
CA ARG A 44 -2.52 17.48 -2.97
C ARG A 44 -3.34 16.68 -3.96
N VAL A 45 -4.49 17.20 -4.34
CA VAL A 45 -5.42 16.56 -5.29
C VAL A 45 -5.71 17.57 -6.39
N GLY A 46 -5.47 17.20 -7.64
CA GLY A 46 -5.69 18.05 -8.80
C GLY A 46 -7.17 18.34 -9.04
N ALA A 47 -8.02 17.35 -8.78
CA ALA A 47 -9.45 17.48 -8.91
C ALA A 47 -10.02 18.59 -7.99
N PRO A 48 -10.98 19.38 -8.50
CA PRO A 48 -11.66 20.39 -7.70
C PRO A 48 -12.55 19.75 -6.60
N PRO A 49 -12.88 20.49 -5.53
CA PRO A 49 -13.74 20.03 -4.43
C PRO A 49 -15.23 20.03 -4.81
N VAL A 50 -15.58 19.52 -5.99
CA VAL A 50 -16.97 19.46 -6.50
C VAL A 50 -17.42 18.01 -6.64
N GLU A 51 -18.65 17.71 -6.21
CA GLU A 51 -19.36 16.44 -6.48
C GLU A 51 -18.53 15.17 -6.22
N GLY A 52 -17.67 15.16 -5.20
CA GLY A 52 -16.85 14.00 -4.85
C GLY A 52 -15.68 13.71 -5.81
N LYS A 53 -15.42 14.53 -6.83
CA LYS A 53 -14.30 14.34 -7.76
C LYS A 53 -12.94 14.28 -7.05
N ALA A 54 -12.73 15.16 -6.07
CA ALA A 54 -11.54 15.13 -5.23
C ALA A 54 -11.41 13.87 -4.35
N ASN A 55 -12.52 13.17 -4.05
CA ASN A 55 -12.47 11.93 -3.30
C ASN A 55 -12.15 10.75 -4.22
N ALA A 56 -12.76 10.71 -5.40
CA ALA A 56 -12.46 9.71 -6.42
C ALA A 56 -10.98 9.77 -6.81
N GLU A 57 -10.50 10.95 -7.18
CA GLU A 57 -9.09 11.13 -7.57
C GLU A 57 -8.12 10.84 -6.41
N LEU A 58 -8.50 11.14 -5.16
CA LEU A 58 -7.67 10.77 -4.00
C LEU A 58 -7.51 9.25 -3.88
N VAL A 59 -8.61 8.50 -4.01
CA VAL A 59 -8.58 7.04 -3.92
C VAL A 59 -7.75 6.45 -5.06
N GLU A 60 -7.97 6.94 -6.29
CA GLU A 60 -7.21 6.51 -7.47
C GLU A 60 -5.72 6.85 -7.34
N PHE A 61 -5.39 8.06 -6.92
CA PHE A 61 -4.02 8.50 -6.69
C PHE A 61 -3.32 7.64 -5.65
N MET A 62 -3.93 7.44 -4.47
CA MET A 62 -3.33 6.64 -3.40
C MET A 62 -3.16 5.18 -3.81
N GLN A 63 -4.11 4.62 -4.55
CA GLN A 63 -3.98 3.26 -5.05
C GLN A 63 -2.83 3.13 -6.06
N MET A 64 -2.79 3.98 -7.09
CA MET A 64 -1.73 3.96 -8.10
C MET A 64 -0.35 4.18 -7.49
N LEU A 65 -0.22 5.15 -6.58
CA LEU A 65 1.03 5.48 -5.90
C LEU A 65 1.58 4.27 -5.13
N LEU A 66 0.72 3.62 -4.33
CA LEU A 66 1.11 2.46 -3.53
C LEU A 66 1.45 1.25 -4.40
N GLU A 67 0.72 1.00 -5.48
CA GLU A 67 1.02 -0.09 -6.43
C GLU A 67 2.37 0.14 -7.12
N GLN A 68 2.61 1.36 -7.61
CA GLN A 68 3.85 1.72 -8.29
C GLN A 68 5.06 1.61 -7.37
N GLU A 69 4.99 2.21 -6.18
CA GLU A 69 6.11 2.25 -5.25
C GLU A 69 6.38 0.89 -4.62
N LEU A 70 5.35 0.10 -4.34
CA LEU A 70 5.53 -1.29 -3.92
C LEU A 70 6.26 -2.11 -4.99
N ALA A 71 5.86 -1.99 -6.26
CA ALA A 71 6.51 -2.69 -7.36
C ALA A 71 7.97 -2.24 -7.52
N ARG A 72 8.24 -0.93 -7.41
CA ARG A 72 9.58 -0.34 -7.48
C ARG A 72 10.49 -0.84 -6.35
N VAL A 73 10.02 -0.80 -5.11
CA VAL A 73 10.76 -1.27 -3.93
C VAL A 73 11.04 -2.77 -4.03
N ARG A 74 10.06 -3.57 -4.45
CA ARG A 74 10.24 -5.03 -4.64
C ARG A 74 11.22 -5.34 -5.77
N ALA A 75 11.15 -4.64 -6.89
CA ALA A 75 12.09 -4.82 -8.00
C ALA A 75 13.52 -4.48 -7.58
N ALA A 76 13.72 -3.41 -6.80
CA ALA A 76 15.02 -3.04 -6.27
C ALA A 76 15.60 -4.07 -5.30
N GLN A 77 14.76 -4.74 -4.50
CA GLN A 77 15.18 -5.81 -3.57
C GLN A 77 15.52 -7.14 -4.28
N GLN A 78 15.02 -7.37 -5.49
CA GLN A 78 15.26 -8.62 -6.25
C GLN A 78 16.59 -8.64 -7.02
N HIS A 79 17.34 -7.54 -7.02
CA HIS A 79 18.65 -7.43 -7.68
C HIS A 79 19.79 -7.47 -6.66
N THR A 80 20.02 -8.63 -6.04
CA THR A 80 21.39 -9.04 -5.69
C THR A 80 21.93 -9.82 -6.89
N PRO A 81 23.00 -9.36 -7.57
CA PRO A 81 23.62 -10.15 -8.63
C PRO A 81 24.29 -11.36 -8.00
N LEU A 82 23.64 -12.53 -8.07
CA LEU A 82 24.38 -13.78 -8.19
C LEU A 82 24.56 -14.05 -9.68
N GLU A 83 25.82 -14.03 -10.11
CA GLU A 83 26.23 -14.62 -11.37
C GLU A 83 25.78 -16.08 -11.44
N SER A 84 25.24 -16.43 -12.62
CA SER A 84 25.64 -17.58 -13.44
C SER A 84 24.46 -18.43 -13.91
N ASN A 85 24.27 -18.32 -15.23
CA ASN A 85 23.85 -19.34 -16.19
C ASN A 85 22.49 -20.05 -15.99
N GLY A 86 21.60 -19.74 -16.93
CA GLY A 86 20.95 -20.78 -17.72
C GLY A 86 19.42 -20.85 -17.60
N ALA A 87 18.79 -20.85 -18.78
CA ALA A 87 17.42 -21.20 -19.09
C ALA A 87 16.36 -20.09 -18.82
N VAL A 88 15.92 -19.35 -19.85
CA VAL A 88 14.94 -19.74 -20.89
C VAL A 88 13.48 -19.65 -20.41
N MET A 89 12.80 -18.68 -21.02
CA MET A 89 11.40 -18.64 -21.46
C MET A 89 10.21 -18.69 -20.46
N ASN A 90 9.42 -17.63 -20.63
CA ASN A 90 7.97 -17.57 -20.85
C ASN A 90 7.00 -17.50 -19.66
N CYS A 91 6.44 -16.28 -19.56
CA CYS A 91 5.09 -15.96 -19.15
C CYS A 91 4.02 -16.73 -19.97
N VAL A 92 3.16 -17.50 -19.29
CA VAL A 92 1.80 -17.84 -19.76
C VAL A 92 0.87 -17.93 -18.55
N TYR A 93 -0.22 -17.15 -18.57
CA TYR A 93 -1.38 -17.32 -17.70
C TYR A 93 -2.15 -18.59 -18.09
N GLY A 94 -2.43 -19.47 -17.13
CA GLY A 94 -3.52 -20.44 -17.25
C GLY A 94 -3.26 -21.80 -16.59
N GLY A 95 -4.23 -22.24 -15.76
CA GLY A 95 -4.60 -23.66 -15.68
C GLY A 95 -4.33 -24.39 -14.36
N HIS A 96 -5.41 -24.93 -13.79
CA HIS A 96 -5.50 -25.81 -12.62
C HIS A 96 -4.78 -27.16 -12.75
N SER A 97 -4.24 -27.71 -11.64
CA SER A 97 -4.66 -28.96 -10.96
C SER A 97 -3.54 -29.78 -10.29
N LYS A 98 -3.81 -30.12 -9.01
CA LYS A 98 -3.61 -31.38 -8.25
C LYS A 98 -2.20 -31.97 -7.96
N LYS A 99 -1.99 -32.14 -6.64
CA LYS A 99 -1.30 -33.21 -5.86
C LYS A 99 0.15 -33.59 -6.22
N ASP A 100 1.08 -33.45 -5.26
CA ASP A 100 1.46 -34.59 -4.40
C ASP A 100 2.26 -34.16 -3.14
N LYS A 101 2.33 -35.07 -2.17
CA LYS A 101 2.87 -34.91 -0.80
C LYS A 101 4.40 -34.74 -0.79
N ARG A 102 4.89 -33.91 0.14
CA ARG A 102 6.02 -34.33 1.02
C ARG A 102 6.05 -33.53 2.32
N LYS A 103 6.01 -34.28 3.43
CA LYS A 103 6.20 -33.81 4.81
C LYS A 103 7.61 -33.23 4.98
N ASN A 104 7.71 -32.04 5.54
CA ASN A 104 8.81 -31.69 6.44
C ASN A 104 8.29 -30.71 7.49
N LYS A 105 8.29 -31.12 8.77
CA LYS A 105 8.07 -30.21 9.90
C LYS A 105 9.44 -29.70 10.32
N PRO A 106 9.54 -28.40 10.62
CA PRO A 106 10.12 -28.06 11.91
C PRO A 106 9.27 -27.04 12.68
N ASN A 107 9.14 -27.37 13.96
CA ASN A 107 8.99 -26.55 15.15
C ASN A 107 7.97 -25.40 15.23
N THR A 108 7.09 -25.58 16.22
CA THR A 108 6.04 -24.71 16.73
C THR A 108 6.49 -23.28 17.00
N LYS A 109 6.01 -22.35 16.17
CA LYS A 109 5.32 -21.14 16.64
C LYS A 109 3.95 -21.17 15.98
N MET A 110 2.89 -21.05 16.76
CA MET A 110 1.53 -20.99 16.24
C MET A 110 1.35 -19.62 15.58
N GLU A 111 1.91 -19.48 14.38
CA GLU A 111 1.69 -18.32 13.52
C GLU A 111 0.34 -18.55 12.85
N CYS A 112 -0.64 -17.73 13.21
CA CYS A 112 -1.91 -17.65 12.50
C CYS A 112 -1.59 -17.58 10.99
N PRO A 113 -2.21 -18.36 10.09
CA PRO A 113 -1.95 -18.22 8.67
C PRO A 113 -2.33 -16.80 8.26
N VAL A 114 -1.33 -15.92 8.16
CA VAL A 114 -1.54 -14.51 7.88
C VAL A 114 -1.84 -14.39 6.40
N ASN A 115 -3.14 -14.37 6.07
CA ASN A 115 -3.59 -14.16 4.71
C ASN A 115 -3.54 -12.65 4.40
N TYR A 116 -2.44 -12.22 3.78
CA TYR A 116 -2.31 -10.88 3.21
C TYR A 116 -3.12 -10.81 1.91
N PRO A 117 -3.73 -9.66 1.59
CA PRO A 117 -4.37 -9.47 0.29
C PRO A 117 -3.33 -9.62 -0.83
N GLU A 118 -3.71 -10.15 -1.99
CA GLU A 118 -2.78 -10.35 -3.12
C GLU A 118 -2.37 -9.04 -3.80
N LYS A 119 -3.20 -8.00 -3.70
CA LYS A 119 -3.03 -6.73 -4.40
C LYS A 119 -3.34 -5.56 -3.48
N VAL A 120 -2.77 -4.39 -3.81
CA VAL A 120 -3.13 -3.15 -3.14
C VAL A 120 -4.56 -2.77 -3.54
N ARG A 121 -5.38 -2.36 -2.57
CA ARG A 121 -6.68 -1.72 -2.82
C ARG A 121 -6.88 -0.59 -1.84
N VAL A 122 -7.44 0.51 -2.31
CA VAL A 122 -7.74 1.67 -1.47
C VAL A 122 -9.23 1.97 -1.58
N SER A 123 -9.86 2.31 -0.46
CA SER A 123 -11.26 2.71 -0.41
C SER A 123 -11.48 3.75 0.66
N LEU A 124 -12.34 4.74 0.38
CA LEU A 124 -12.74 5.73 1.35
C LEU A 124 -13.77 5.13 2.31
N VAL A 125 -13.44 5.03 3.60
CA VAL A 125 -14.31 4.45 4.63
C VAL A 125 -15.07 5.53 5.39
N SER A 126 -14.43 6.68 5.63
CA SER A 126 -15.07 7.78 6.35
C SER A 126 -14.52 9.15 5.95
N GLY A 127 -15.26 10.20 6.32
CA GLY A 127 -14.79 11.57 6.16
C GLY A 127 -14.92 12.12 4.75
N ALA A 128 -15.86 11.62 3.93
CA ALA A 128 -16.06 12.10 2.55
C ALA A 128 -16.26 13.62 2.42
N SER A 129 -16.86 14.23 3.45
CA SER A 129 -17.02 15.69 3.58
C SER A 129 -16.15 16.30 4.68
N ALA A 130 -15.33 15.49 5.36
CA ALA A 130 -14.48 15.95 6.45
C ALA A 130 -13.08 16.36 5.94
N ARG A 131 -12.38 17.18 6.73
CA ARG A 131 -10.99 17.57 6.43
C ARG A 131 -10.06 16.35 6.44
N HIS A 132 -10.22 15.49 7.45
CA HIS A 132 -9.50 14.23 7.54
C HIS A 132 -10.39 13.12 7.00
N LYS A 133 -9.88 12.43 5.99
CA LYS A 133 -10.50 11.27 5.36
C LYS A 133 -9.85 10.03 5.93
N THR A 134 -10.65 8.99 6.16
CA THR A 134 -10.11 7.67 6.53
C THR A 134 -10.19 6.78 5.31
N LEU A 135 -9.02 6.36 4.82
CA LEU A 135 -8.90 5.38 3.76
C LEU A 135 -8.60 4.02 4.37
N GLU A 136 -9.31 2.99 3.94
CA GLU A 136 -8.91 1.62 4.16
C GLU A 136 -8.00 1.18 3.01
N VAL A 137 -6.89 0.57 3.39
CA VAL A 137 -5.85 0.11 2.48
C VAL A 137 -5.64 -1.37 2.73
N ALA A 138 -6.03 -2.19 1.75
CA ALA A 138 -5.56 -3.56 1.66
C ALA A 138 -4.15 -3.52 1.04
N PHE A 139 -3.15 -4.04 1.75
CA PHE A 139 -1.75 -3.99 1.34
C PHE A 139 -1.09 -5.38 1.52
N PRO A 140 -0.38 -5.89 0.48
CA PRO A 140 0.23 -7.23 0.49
C PRO A 140 1.53 -7.27 1.31
N GLY A 141 1.50 -6.80 2.56
CA GLY A 141 2.68 -6.69 3.42
C GLY A 141 2.37 -6.13 4.81
N THR A 142 3.43 -5.82 5.54
CA THR A 142 3.37 -5.30 6.92
C THR A 142 3.12 -3.79 6.98
N GLN A 143 2.83 -3.28 8.18
CA GLN A 143 2.68 -1.84 8.41
C GLN A 143 3.96 -1.06 8.09
N GLU A 144 5.12 -1.61 8.46
CA GLU A 144 6.43 -0.99 8.27
C GLU A 144 6.80 -0.87 6.79
N GLU A 145 6.48 -1.90 6.01
CA GLU A 145 6.61 -1.86 4.55
C GLU A 145 5.71 -0.79 3.94
N LEU A 146 4.45 -0.68 4.38
CA LEU A 146 3.54 0.36 3.89
C LEU A 146 4.06 1.77 4.20
N ILE A 147 4.56 2.00 5.42
CA ILE A 147 5.19 3.27 5.80
C ILE A 147 6.42 3.55 4.90
N SER A 148 7.27 2.55 4.69
CA SER A 148 8.45 2.67 3.85
C SER A 148 8.11 3.00 2.39
N VAL A 149 7.06 2.37 1.85
CA VAL A 149 6.52 2.66 0.51
C VAL A 149 6.01 4.09 0.43
N LEU A 150 5.25 4.57 1.42
CA LEU A 150 4.76 5.96 1.46
C LEU A 150 5.91 6.98 1.56
N GLN A 151 6.94 6.69 2.35
CA GLN A 151 8.12 7.56 2.48
C GLN A 151 8.96 7.59 1.20
N SER A 152 9.11 6.44 0.56
CA SER A 152 9.74 6.28 -0.76
C SER A 152 9.02 7.08 -1.84
N ALA A 153 7.69 7.05 -1.83
CA ALA A 153 6.82 7.76 -2.77
C ALA A 153 7.00 9.28 -2.74
N TYR A 154 7.41 9.85 -1.61
CA TYR A 154 7.64 11.30 -1.47
C TYR A 154 9.00 11.74 -2.04
N VAL A 155 9.99 10.84 -2.05
CA VAL A 155 11.36 11.15 -2.47
C VAL A 155 11.56 10.94 -3.98
N SER A 156 10.70 10.12 -4.60
CA SER A 156 10.74 9.79 -6.03
C SER A 156 10.05 10.86 -6.89
#